data_AF-B1P1D5-F1
#
_entry.id   AF-B1P1D5-F1
#
_cell.length_a   1.000
_cell.length_b   1.000
_cell.length_c   1.000
_cell.angle_alpha   90.00
_cell.angle_beta   90.00
_cell.angle_gamma   90.00
#
_symmetry.space_group_name_H-M   'P 1'
#
loop_
_entity.id
_entity.type
_entity.pdbx_description
1 polymer ?
#
loop_
_entity_poly.entity_id
_entity_poly.type
_entity_poly.pdbx_seq_one_letter_code
_entity_poly.pdbx_strand_id
1 'polypeptide(L)' 'MKNTSILFILGLALLLVLAFEVQVGESDGECGGFWWKCGSGKPACCPKYVCSPKWGLCNFPMP' A
#
# COMPACT_ATOMS: atom_id res chain seq x y z
N MET A 1 7.59 -31.81 -17.20
CA MET A 1 6.53 -31.30 -16.30
C MET A 1 7.03 -30.70 -14.98
N LYS A 2 8.29 -30.91 -14.54
CA LYS A 2 8.78 -30.33 -13.27
C LYS A 2 9.02 -28.81 -13.35
N ASN A 3 9.51 -28.30 -14.49
CA ASN A 3 9.88 -26.90 -14.66
C ASN A 3 8.68 -25.96 -14.88
N THR A 4 7.58 -26.48 -15.42
CA THR A 4 6.32 -25.73 -15.60
C THR A 4 5.72 -25.32 -14.27
N SER A 5 5.87 -26.14 -13.22
CA SER A 5 5.38 -25.83 -11.87
C SER A 5 6.08 -24.61 -11.25
N ILE A 6 7.41 -24.51 -11.41
CA ILE A 6 8.20 -23.40 -10.84
C ILE A 6 7.79 -22.06 -11.47
N LEU A 7 7.61 -22.02 -12.79
CA LEU A 7 7.17 -20.81 -13.49
C LEU A 7 5.76 -20.38 -13.06
N PHE A 8 4.85 -21.34 -12.85
CA PHE A 8 3.51 -21.06 -12.33
C PHE A 8 3.55 -20.45 -10.93
N ILE A 9 4.39 -20.99 -10.03
CA ILE A 9 4.55 -20.48 -8.67
C ILE A 9 5.13 -19.06 -8.69
N LEU A 10 6.16 -18.80 -9.51
CA LEU A 10 6.75 -17.47 -9.65
C LEU A 10 5.75 -16.45 -10.21
N GLY A 11 4.97 -16.85 -11.22
CA GLY A 11 3.92 -16.02 -11.79
C GLY A 11 2.83 -15.69 -10.77
N LEU A 12 2.37 -16.68 -9.99
CA LEU A 12 1.39 -16.48 -8.92
C LEU A 12 1.92 -15.59 -7.80
N ALA A 13 3.19 -15.74 -7.41
CA ALA A 13 3.81 -14.89 -6.40
C ALA A 13 3.88 -13.42 -6.87
N LEU A 14 4.24 -13.19 -8.13
CA LEU A 14 4.26 -11.84 -8.72
C LEU A 14 2.85 -11.23 -8.78
N LEU A 15 1.86 -12.03 -9.17
CA LEU A 15 0.46 -11.60 -9.26
C LEU A 15 -0.11 -11.26 -7.87
N LEU A 16 0.24 -12.04 -6.85
CA LEU A 16 -0.10 -11.75 -5.45
C LEU A 16 0.49 -10.41 -5.02
N VAL A 17 1.79 -10.18 -5.22
CA VAL A 17 2.44 -8.90 -4.87
C VAL A 17 1.73 -7.71 -5.54
N LEU A 18 1.42 -7.82 -6.83
CA LEU A 18 0.67 -6.78 -7.55
C LEU A 18 -0.75 -6.59 -7.00
N ALA A 19 -1.46 -7.66 -6.62
CA ALA A 19 -2.80 -7.59 -6.05
C ALA A 19 -2.82 -6.95 -4.66
N PHE A 20 -1.74 -7.08 -3.87
CA PHE A 20 -1.61 -6.36 -2.60
C PHE A 20 -1.44 -4.85 -2.83
N GLU A 21 -0.63 -4.43 -3.81
CA GLU A 21 -0.47 -3.00 -4.14
C GLU A 21 -1.81 -2.37 -4.58
N VAL A 22 -2.63 -3.10 -5.34
CA VAL A 22 -3.96 -2.62 -5.80
C VAL A 22 -4.96 -2.54 -4.64
N GLN A 23 -5.05 -3.54 -3.77
CA GLN A 23 -5.99 -3.50 -2.63
C GLN A 23 -5.61 -2.47 -1.57
N VAL A 24 -4.33 -2.10 -1.43
CA VAL A 24 -3.90 -1.01 -0.53
C VAL A 24 -4.14 0.36 -1.19
N GLY A 25 -4.30 0.42 -2.52
CA GLY A 25 -4.61 1.63 -3.29
C GLY A 25 -6.10 1.96 -3.38
N GLU A 26 -6.98 0.96 -3.29
CA GLU A 26 -8.41 1.13 -3.62
C GLU A 26 -9.31 1.24 -2.37
N SER A 27 -8.84 1.89 -1.31
CA SER A 27 -9.78 2.41 -0.30
C SER A 27 -10.31 3.73 -0.83
N ASP A 28 -11.36 3.64 -1.65
CA ASP A 28 -12.16 4.75 -2.14
C ASP A 28 -12.53 5.73 -1.01
N GLY A 29 -12.18 7.01 -1.18
CA GLY A 29 -12.70 8.13 -0.37
C GLY A 29 -11.63 8.99 0.29
N GLU A 30 -11.23 10.07 -0.39
CA GLU A 30 -10.69 11.34 0.13
C GLU A 30 -9.44 11.35 1.03
N CYS A 31 -8.98 10.20 1.54
CA CYS A 31 -7.93 10.13 2.54
C CYS A 31 -6.83 9.11 2.21
N GLY A 32 -5.62 9.38 2.70
CA GLY A 32 -4.45 8.52 2.52
C GLY A 32 -4.42 7.34 3.48
N GLY A 33 -4.32 6.14 2.92
CA GLY A 33 -4.12 4.89 3.66
C GLY A 33 -2.72 4.78 4.29
N PHE A 34 -2.44 3.67 4.94
CA PHE A 34 -1.11 3.39 5.47
C PHE A 34 -0.07 3.51 4.35
N TRP A 35 1.04 4.19 4.63
CA TRP A 35 2.15 4.42 3.72
C TRP A 35 1.85 5.30 2.49
N TRP A 36 0.68 5.96 2.45
CA TRP A 36 0.40 6.96 1.43
C TRP A 36 1.15 8.26 1.67
N LYS A 37 1.46 8.97 0.58
CA LYS A 37 2.04 10.32 0.66
C LYS A 37 1.04 11.32 1.24
N CYS A 38 1.49 12.12 2.20
CA CYS A 38 0.72 13.19 2.83
C CYS A 38 1.50 14.51 2.79
N GLY A 39 0.80 15.62 3.03
CA GLY A 39 1.36 16.97 3.01
C GLY A 39 0.69 17.88 1.99
N SER A 40 1.33 19.02 1.69
CA SER A 40 0.76 20.05 0.82
C SER A 40 0.37 19.50 -0.56
N GLY A 41 -0.90 19.68 -0.94
CA GLY A 41 -1.42 19.22 -2.23
C GLY A 41 -1.67 17.71 -2.32
N LYS A 42 -1.63 16.98 -1.20
CA LYS A 42 -1.98 15.56 -1.10
C LYS A 42 -3.20 15.38 -0.19
N PRO A 43 -3.98 14.29 -0.34
CA PRO A 43 -5.09 14.02 0.56
C PRO A 43 -4.59 13.90 2.00
N ALA A 44 -5.45 14.29 2.94
CA ALA A 44 -5.19 14.08 4.36
C ALA A 44 -5.12 12.59 4.67
N CYS A 45 -4.36 12.17 5.67
CA CYS A 45 -4.36 10.78 6.10
C CYS A 45 -5.74 10.37 6.64
N CYS A 46 -6.14 9.11 6.42
CA CYS A 46 -7.38 8.62 7.02
C CYS A 46 -7.30 8.70 8.56
N PRO A 47 -8.43 8.82 9.28
CA PRO A 47 -8.45 9.11 10.73
C PRO A 47 -7.63 8.16 11.63
N LYS A 48 -7.29 6.96 11.12
CA LYS A 48 -6.45 5.96 11.82
C LYS A 48 -4.94 6.21 11.68
N TYR A 49 -4.54 7.14 10.82
CA TYR A 49 -3.15 7.41 10.48
C TYR A 49 -2.81 8.89 10.70
N VAL A 50 -1.57 9.16 11.06
CA VAL A 50 -1.00 10.51 11.17
C VAL A 50 0.01 10.73 10.04
N CYS A 51 0.12 11.96 9.57
CA CYS A 51 1.14 12.30 8.59
C CYS A 51 2.50 12.41 9.29
N SER A 52 3.44 11.51 8.98
CA SER A 52 4.79 11.57 9.52
C SER A 52 5.52 12.80 8.98
N PRO A 53 5.91 13.78 9.81
CA PRO A 53 6.66 14.95 9.33
C PRO A 53 8.05 14.58 8.82
N LYS A 54 8.59 13.43 9.25
CA LYS A 54 9.91 12.94 8.85
C LYS A 54 9.91 12.32 7.45
N TRP A 55 8.86 11.60 7.10
CA TRP A 55 8.79 10.81 5.87
C TRP A 55 7.79 11.35 4.85
N GLY A 56 6.87 12.21 5.27
CA GLY A 56 5.75 12.65 4.44
C GLY A 56 4.80 11.51 4.08
N LEU A 57 4.65 10.53 4.98
CA LEU A 57 3.82 9.35 4.79
C LEU A 57 2.80 9.19 5.93
N CYS A 58 1.61 8.71 5.60
CA CYS A 58 0.60 8.31 6.58
C CYS A 58 1.06 7.04 7.31
N ASN A 59 1.16 7.09 8.64
CA ASN A 59 1.55 5.96 9.47
C ASN A 59 0.69 5.86 10.73
N PHE A 60 0.80 4.75 11.47
CA PHE A 60 0.09 4.64 12.75
C PHE A 60 0.58 5.73 13.72
N PRO A 61 -0.33 6.33 14.50
CA PRO A 61 0.08 7.12 15.66
C PRO A 61 0.90 6.21 16.58
N MET A 62 2.13 6.61 16.89
CA MET A 62 2.89 5.94 17.94
C MET A 62 2.28 6.31 19.30
N PRO A 63 2.28 5.38 20.28
CA PRO A 63 1.73 5.62 21.62
C PRO A 63 2.45 6.74 22.38
#